data_AF-A0A1S8KY11-F1
#
_entry.id   AF-A0A1S8KY11-F1
#
_cell.length_a   1.000
_cell.length_b   1.000
_cell.length_c   1.000
_cell.angle_alpha   90.00
_cell.angle_beta   90.00
_cell.angle_gamma   90.00
#
_symmetry.space_group_name_H-M   'P 1'
#
loop_
_entity.id
_entity.type
_entity.pdbx_description
1 polymer ?
#
loop_
_entity_poly.entity_id
_entity_poly.type
_entity_poly.pdbx_seq_one_letter_code
_entity_poly.pdbx_strand_id
1 'polypeptide(L)'
;MKYFELIVTVMLKKDIFYADSGYIIGRNINKSMLLDEELKEIHPKNQFKNYVFDNLYPLEKDKVYKKGRLYVFRIRGIEQGFMQKLKNCMINLINYDFEVISISFNEVQMKKIKELYTINPVIITVNDEPWLQSDKLNIFMTRIEANLEKKYKNLFNDDIDLSGTFIEKIQFKNRFPMYFNYKGGIKLLGNKVSLEIEDNENAQKAAFVAMAVGLGEKNSVVGAGFCRGR
;
A
#
# COMPACT_ATOMS: atom_id res chain seq x y z
N MET A 1 2.28 -18.45 -5.56
CA MET A 1 1.76 -17.70 -4.39
C MET A 1 0.46 -17.01 -4.78
N LYS A 2 -0.40 -16.64 -3.83
CA LYS A 2 -1.66 -15.94 -4.11
C LYS A 2 -1.92 -14.85 -3.07
N TYR A 3 -2.61 -13.79 -3.46
CA TYR A 3 -3.09 -12.75 -2.55
C TYR A 3 -4.57 -12.49 -2.78
N PHE A 4 -5.20 -11.79 -1.85
CA PHE A 4 -6.60 -11.42 -1.92
C PHE A 4 -6.74 -9.93 -2.16
N GLU A 5 -7.71 -9.54 -3.00
CA GLU A 5 -8.02 -8.15 -3.32
C GLU A 5 -9.49 -7.85 -2.99
N LEU A 6 -9.70 -6.84 -2.16
CA LEU A 6 -10.99 -6.21 -1.98
C LEU A 6 -11.10 -5.05 -2.98
N ILE A 7 -12.19 -4.97 -3.73
CA ILE A 7 -12.54 -3.77 -4.51
C ILE A 7 -13.71 -3.12 -3.81
N VAL A 8 -13.48 -1.94 -3.24
CA VAL A 8 -14.41 -1.22 -2.37
C VAL A 8 -14.99 -0.05 -3.14
N THR A 9 -16.31 -0.07 -3.35
CA THR A 9 -17.05 1.07 -3.92
C THR A 9 -17.59 1.90 -2.77
N VAL A 10 -17.31 3.21 -2.80
CA VAL A 10 -17.71 4.12 -1.73
C VAL A 10 -18.33 5.40 -2.26
N MET A 11 -19.28 5.96 -1.51
CA MET A 11 -19.83 7.29 -1.75
C MET A 11 -19.25 8.28 -0.73
N LEU A 12 -18.62 9.36 -1.19
CA LEU A 12 -18.00 10.31 -0.25
C LEU A 12 -19.03 11.17 0.48
N LYS A 13 -18.81 11.42 1.78
CA LYS A 13 -19.66 12.31 2.58
C LYS A 13 -19.17 13.76 2.63
N LYS A 14 -17.97 14.01 2.11
CA LYS A 14 -17.35 15.33 1.98
C LYS A 14 -16.35 15.35 0.83
N ASP A 15 -15.96 16.55 0.43
CA ASP A 15 -14.86 16.74 -0.50
C ASP A 15 -13.53 16.32 0.16
N ILE A 16 -12.67 15.67 -0.63
CA ILE A 16 -11.37 15.17 -0.17
C ILE A 16 -10.31 15.59 -1.17
N PHE A 17 -9.34 16.40 -0.72
CA PHE A 17 -8.19 16.70 -1.55
C PHE A 17 -7.31 15.46 -1.73
N TYR A 18 -6.75 15.30 -2.92
CA TYR A 18 -6.02 14.11 -3.34
C TYR A 18 -4.93 13.70 -2.35
N ALA A 19 -4.17 14.66 -1.78
CA ALA A 19 -3.10 14.32 -0.85
C ALA A 19 -3.61 13.82 0.52
N ASP A 20 -4.86 14.11 0.90
CA ASP A 20 -5.47 13.67 2.16
C ASP A 20 -6.12 12.28 2.08
N SER A 21 -6.49 11.86 0.86
CA SER A 21 -7.22 10.63 0.58
C SER A 21 -6.58 9.38 1.18
N GLY A 22 -5.26 9.20 1.04
CA GLY A 22 -4.54 8.03 1.57
C GLY A 22 -4.69 7.91 3.08
N TYR A 23 -4.50 9.01 3.82
CA TYR A 23 -4.68 9.02 5.27
C TYR A 23 -6.14 8.83 5.67
N ILE A 24 -7.09 9.41 4.94
CA ILE A 24 -8.52 9.22 5.19
C ILE A 24 -8.91 7.75 5.00
N ILE A 25 -8.54 7.11 3.89
CA ILE A 25 -8.82 5.69 3.64
C ILE A 25 -8.19 4.84 4.76
N GLY A 26 -6.90 5.03 5.04
CA GLY A 26 -6.18 4.26 6.05
C GLY A 26 -6.78 4.43 7.45
N ARG A 27 -7.19 5.64 7.83
CA ARG A 27 -7.88 5.88 9.11
C ARG A 27 -9.22 5.15 9.19
N ASN A 28 -9.99 5.14 8.11
CA ASN A 28 -11.27 4.45 8.06
C ASN A 28 -11.05 2.93 8.14
N ILE A 29 -10.15 2.34 7.34
CA ILE A 29 -9.78 0.91 7.46
C ILE A 29 -9.37 0.57 8.90
N ASN A 30 -8.53 1.39 9.53
CA ASN A 30 -8.10 1.16 10.91
C ASN A 30 -9.27 1.23 11.92
N LYS A 31 -10.21 2.16 11.75
CA LYS A 31 -11.40 2.23 12.59
C LYS A 31 -12.33 1.03 12.37
N SER A 32 -12.37 0.44 11.16
CA SER A 32 -13.25 -0.70 10.86
C SER A 32 -12.80 -1.92 11.64
N MET A 33 -11.49 -2.11 11.77
CA MET A 33 -10.86 -3.20 12.52
C MET A 33 -11.29 -3.24 14.00
N LEU A 34 -11.79 -2.14 14.57
CA LEU A 34 -12.26 -2.12 15.96
C LEU A 34 -13.59 -2.87 16.17
N LEU A 35 -14.26 -3.27 15.08
CA LEU A 35 -15.51 -4.05 15.13
C LEU A 35 -15.29 -5.58 15.25
N ASP A 36 -14.04 -6.05 15.21
CA ASP A 36 -13.69 -7.46 15.36
C ASP A 36 -12.63 -7.59 16.45
N GLU A 37 -12.83 -8.49 17.42
CA GLU A 37 -11.96 -8.57 18.60
C GLU A 37 -10.52 -8.96 18.26
N GLU A 38 -10.29 -9.82 17.25
CA GLU A 38 -8.93 -10.18 16.84
C GLU A 38 -8.26 -9.02 16.09
N LEU A 39 -8.96 -8.36 15.16
CA LEU A 39 -8.39 -7.24 14.42
C LEU A 39 -8.11 -6.03 15.32
N LYS A 40 -8.91 -5.84 16.37
CA LYS A 40 -8.72 -4.81 17.39
C LYS A 40 -7.42 -4.98 18.18
N GLU A 41 -6.98 -6.22 18.44
CA GLU A 41 -5.69 -6.48 19.07
C GLU A 41 -4.49 -6.18 18.14
N ILE A 42 -4.67 -6.33 16.83
CA ILE A 42 -3.64 -6.06 15.82
C ILE A 42 -3.50 -4.55 15.59
N HIS A 43 -4.60 -3.80 15.65
CA HIS A 43 -4.64 -2.37 15.36
C HIS A 43 -3.56 -1.51 16.08
N PRO A 44 -3.34 -1.63 17.42
CA PRO A 44 -2.40 -0.80 18.16
C PRO A 44 -0.94 -1.26 18.06
N LYS A 45 -0.68 -2.50 17.62
CA LYS A 45 0.68 -3.06 17.56
C LYS A 45 1.49 -2.34 16.48
N ASN A 46 2.70 -1.89 16.82
CA ASN A 46 3.64 -1.31 15.86
C ASN A 46 4.35 -2.43 15.07
N GLN A 47 3.59 -3.15 14.26
CA GLN A 47 4.07 -4.27 13.43
C GLN A 47 3.57 -4.13 11.99
N PHE A 48 4.13 -4.94 11.09
CA PHE A 48 3.59 -5.05 9.74
C PHE A 48 2.14 -5.54 9.82
N LYS A 49 1.22 -4.76 9.26
CA LYS A 49 -0.20 -5.13 9.17
C LYS A 49 -0.51 -6.01 7.96
N ASN A 50 0.48 -6.25 7.11
CA ASN A 50 0.40 -7.18 5.97
C ASN A 50 -0.76 -6.91 4.99
N TYR A 51 -1.11 -5.63 4.81
CA TYR A 51 -1.99 -5.15 3.75
C TYR A 51 -1.53 -3.80 3.20
N VAL A 52 -1.96 -3.50 1.98
CA VAL A 52 -1.79 -2.20 1.32
C VAL A 52 -3.07 -1.83 0.59
N PHE A 53 -3.29 -0.55 0.33
CA PHE A 53 -4.42 -0.07 -0.45
C PHE A 53 -4.01 1.03 -1.43
N ASP A 54 -4.78 1.20 -2.50
CA ASP A 54 -4.57 2.30 -3.45
C ASP A 54 -5.48 3.51 -3.16
N ASN A 55 -5.46 4.49 -4.05
CA ASN A 55 -6.22 5.72 -3.89
C ASN A 55 -7.62 5.62 -4.53
N LEU A 56 -8.50 6.56 -4.20
CA LEU A 56 -9.80 6.73 -4.84
C LEU A 56 -9.65 6.92 -6.36
N TYR A 57 -10.50 6.24 -7.10
CA TYR A 57 -10.57 6.28 -8.56
C TYR A 57 -12.02 6.50 -9.01
N PRO A 58 -12.27 7.29 -10.07
CA PRO A 58 -11.32 8.02 -10.91
C PRO A 58 -10.70 9.25 -10.23
N LEU A 59 -9.53 9.66 -10.70
CA LEU A 59 -8.89 10.92 -10.27
C LEU A 59 -9.67 12.11 -10.83
N GLU A 60 -10.03 13.05 -9.97
CA GLU A 60 -10.66 14.31 -10.39
C GLU A 60 -9.65 15.29 -10.97
N LYS A 61 -10.05 16.06 -11.99
CA LYS A 61 -9.17 16.99 -12.71
C LYS A 61 -8.60 18.09 -11.80
N ASP A 62 -9.40 18.55 -10.85
CA ASP A 62 -9.02 19.56 -9.85
C ASP A 62 -8.35 18.96 -8.61
N LYS A 63 -8.10 17.64 -8.62
CA LYS A 63 -7.50 16.87 -7.52
C LYS A 63 -8.32 16.90 -6.23
N VAL A 64 -9.62 17.19 -6.32
CA VAL A 64 -10.54 17.15 -5.17
C VAL A 64 -11.66 16.16 -5.49
N TYR A 65 -11.62 15.01 -4.82
CA TYR A 65 -12.73 14.06 -4.86
C TYR A 65 -13.99 14.69 -4.23
N LYS A 66 -15.16 14.41 -4.79
CA LYS A 66 -16.39 15.16 -4.56
C LYS A 66 -17.36 14.41 -3.66
N LYS A 67 -17.95 15.15 -2.72
CA LYS A 67 -19.09 14.70 -1.91
C LYS A 67 -20.22 14.18 -2.80
N GLY A 68 -20.87 13.10 -2.37
CA GLY A 68 -22.02 12.49 -3.05
C GLY A 68 -21.68 11.70 -4.30
N ARG A 69 -20.41 11.64 -4.72
CA ARG A 69 -19.97 10.83 -5.87
C ARG A 69 -19.42 9.48 -5.42
N LEU A 70 -19.54 8.51 -6.32
CA LEU A 70 -18.98 7.17 -6.17
C LEU A 70 -17.52 7.14 -6.61
N TYR A 71 -16.70 6.50 -5.81
CA TYR A 71 -15.30 6.17 -6.12
C TYR A 71 -15.01 4.73 -5.76
N VAL A 72 -13.94 4.20 -6.34
CA VAL A 72 -13.45 2.85 -6.07
C VAL A 72 -12.01 2.94 -5.56
N PHE A 73 -11.68 2.11 -4.57
CA PHE A 73 -10.30 1.82 -4.21
C PHE A 73 -10.16 0.33 -3.90
N ARG A 74 -8.92 -0.15 -3.82
CA ARG A 74 -8.57 -1.55 -3.64
C ARG A 74 -7.74 -1.74 -2.38
N ILE A 75 -7.95 -2.86 -1.72
CA ILE A 75 -7.14 -3.32 -0.58
C ILE A 75 -6.59 -4.70 -0.92
N ARG A 76 -5.29 -4.92 -0.70
CA ARG A 76 -4.64 -6.22 -0.90
C ARG A 76 -4.01 -6.72 0.37
N GLY A 77 -4.01 -8.04 0.54
CA GLY A 77 -3.35 -8.75 1.63
C GLY A 77 -3.21 -10.23 1.30
N ILE A 78 -2.38 -10.94 2.06
CA ILE A 78 -2.04 -12.35 1.78
C ILE A 78 -2.92 -13.32 2.58
N GLU A 79 -3.30 -12.95 3.80
CA GLU A 79 -4.09 -13.84 4.66
C GLU A 79 -5.59 -13.75 4.37
N GLN A 80 -6.18 -14.86 3.91
CA GLN A 80 -7.60 -14.91 3.53
C GLN A 80 -8.53 -14.56 4.70
N GLY A 81 -8.26 -15.14 5.87
CA GLY A 81 -9.08 -14.93 7.08
C GLY A 81 -9.09 -13.46 7.49
N PHE A 82 -7.92 -12.83 7.54
CA PHE A 82 -7.78 -11.40 7.80
C PHE A 82 -8.57 -10.55 6.79
N MET A 83 -8.41 -10.82 5.49
CA MET A 83 -9.08 -10.04 4.44
C MET A 83 -10.61 -10.23 4.46
N GLN A 84 -11.10 -11.42 4.80
CA GLN A 84 -12.53 -11.70 4.94
C GLN A 84 -13.13 -10.99 6.16
N LYS A 85 -12.43 -11.00 7.30
CA LYS A 85 -12.83 -10.23 8.48
C LYS A 85 -12.85 -8.74 8.19
N LEU A 86 -11.81 -8.23 7.54
CA LEU A 86 -11.73 -6.82 7.16
C LEU A 86 -12.91 -6.40 6.27
N LYS A 87 -13.26 -7.22 5.27
CA LYS A 87 -14.46 -7.01 4.43
C LYS A 87 -15.72 -6.89 5.29
N ASN A 88 -15.94 -7.82 6.21
CA ASN A 88 -17.13 -7.82 7.07
C ASN A 88 -17.18 -6.58 7.97
N CYS A 89 -16.05 -6.19 8.56
CA CYS A 89 -15.93 -4.97 9.35
C CYS A 89 -16.24 -3.72 8.53
N MET A 90 -15.77 -3.64 7.29
CA MET A 90 -15.94 -2.46 6.44
C MET A 90 -17.39 -2.23 5.99
N ILE A 91 -18.18 -3.29 5.80
CA ILE A 91 -19.59 -3.20 5.39
C ILE A 91 -20.47 -2.68 6.55
N ASN A 92 -20.15 -3.05 7.79
CA ASN A 92 -21.03 -2.82 8.96
C ASN A 92 -20.86 -1.46 9.63
N LEU A 93 -20.39 -0.47 8.88
CA LEU A 93 -19.59 0.57 9.46
C LEU A 93 -20.24 1.94 9.34
N ILE A 94 -20.61 2.49 10.49
CA ILE A 94 -21.40 3.72 10.60
C ILE A 94 -20.47 4.91 10.94
N ASN A 95 -20.74 6.09 10.39
CA ASN A 95 -20.02 7.37 10.66
C ASN A 95 -18.61 7.54 10.07
N TYR A 96 -18.45 7.15 8.81
CA TYR A 96 -17.17 7.22 8.09
C TYR A 96 -17.06 8.47 7.23
N ASP A 97 -15.85 8.80 6.76
CA ASP A 97 -15.67 9.88 5.78
C ASP A 97 -16.36 9.56 4.43
N PHE A 98 -16.73 8.29 4.22
CA PHE A 98 -17.49 7.78 3.09
C PHE A 98 -18.45 6.66 3.52
N GLU A 99 -19.46 6.38 2.71
CA GLU A 99 -20.34 5.22 2.85
C GLU A 99 -19.83 4.09 1.96
N VAL A 100 -19.77 2.86 2.48
CA VAL A 100 -19.39 1.68 1.71
C VAL A 100 -20.63 1.14 1.00
N ILE A 101 -20.64 1.16 -0.33
CA ILE A 101 -21.76 0.72 -1.17
C ILE A 101 -21.65 -0.77 -1.49
N SER A 102 -20.44 -1.23 -1.81
CA SER A 102 -20.19 -2.64 -2.10
C SER A 102 -18.71 -2.99 -1.92
N ILE A 103 -18.45 -4.28 -1.64
CA ILE A 103 -17.09 -4.83 -1.61
C ILE A 103 -17.07 -6.17 -2.37
N SER A 104 -16.31 -6.24 -3.45
CA SER A 104 -15.97 -7.52 -4.08
C SER A 104 -14.76 -8.16 -3.40
N PHE A 105 -14.70 -9.49 -3.38
CA PHE A 105 -13.57 -10.24 -2.82
C PHE A 105 -12.99 -11.13 -3.92
N ASN A 106 -11.74 -10.90 -4.30
CA ASN A 106 -11.08 -11.61 -5.39
C ASN A 106 -9.83 -12.32 -4.88
N GLU A 107 -9.59 -13.53 -5.38
CA GLU A 107 -8.31 -14.22 -5.24
C GLU A 107 -7.48 -13.95 -6.50
N VAL A 108 -6.22 -13.56 -6.32
CA VAL A 108 -5.29 -13.27 -7.41
C VAL A 108 -4.11 -14.22 -7.34
N GLN A 109 -3.99 -15.06 -8.37
CA GLN A 109 -2.86 -15.97 -8.55
C GLN A 109 -1.65 -15.22 -9.11
N MET A 110 -0.49 -15.47 -8.52
CA MET A 110 0.77 -14.86 -8.96
C MET A 110 1.15 -15.38 -10.36
N LYS A 111 1.58 -14.46 -11.20
CA LYS A 111 2.31 -14.72 -12.44
C LYS A 111 3.73 -14.17 -12.29
N LYS A 112 4.65 -14.56 -13.18
CA LYS A 112 5.99 -13.96 -13.26
C LYS A 112 5.87 -12.44 -13.38
N ILE A 113 6.64 -11.70 -12.59
CA ILE A 113 6.62 -10.24 -12.54
C ILE A 113 7.95 -9.75 -13.11
N LYS A 114 7.89 -9.09 -14.26
CA LYS A 114 9.06 -8.45 -14.88
C LYS A 114 9.22 -7.01 -14.44
N GLU A 115 8.11 -6.32 -14.23
CA GLU A 115 8.12 -4.91 -13.81
C GLU A 115 7.15 -4.67 -12.66
N LEU A 116 7.59 -3.98 -11.62
CA LEU A 116 6.73 -3.36 -10.61
C LEU A 116 6.60 -1.86 -10.88
N TYR A 117 5.37 -1.41 -11.12
CA TYR A 117 5.04 0.01 -11.23
C TYR A 117 4.25 0.48 -10.01
N THR A 118 4.78 1.46 -9.29
CA THR A 118 4.06 2.07 -8.16
C THR A 118 2.87 2.91 -8.65
N ILE A 119 1.67 2.56 -8.19
CA ILE A 119 0.46 3.36 -8.37
C ILE A 119 0.46 4.50 -7.35
N ASN A 120 0.64 4.15 -6.07
CA ASN A 120 0.87 5.09 -4.99
C ASN A 120 2.38 5.24 -4.76
N PRO A 121 2.91 6.47 -4.55
CA PRO A 121 4.33 6.69 -4.29
C PRO A 121 4.86 5.80 -3.16
N VAL A 122 6.07 5.26 -3.34
CA VAL A 122 6.79 4.53 -2.28
C VAL A 122 7.44 5.52 -1.33
N ILE A 123 7.31 5.26 -0.03
CA ILE A 123 7.96 6.02 1.03
C ILE A 123 9.14 5.20 1.54
N ILE A 124 10.30 5.83 1.63
CA ILE A 124 11.52 5.29 2.22
C ILE A 124 12.07 6.34 3.18
N THR A 125 12.41 5.91 4.38
CA THR A 125 13.07 6.75 5.38
C THR A 125 14.49 6.28 5.65
N VAL A 126 15.38 7.23 5.96
CA VAL A 126 16.77 7.03 6.36
C VAL A 126 17.03 7.91 7.56
N ASN A 127 17.38 7.32 8.70
CA ASN A 127 17.58 8.04 9.97
C ASN A 127 16.40 8.95 10.33
N ASP A 128 15.18 8.41 10.22
CA ASP A 128 13.90 9.10 10.48
C ASP A 128 13.56 10.28 9.53
N GLU A 129 14.41 10.55 8.53
CA GLU A 129 14.17 11.56 7.50
C GLU A 129 13.73 10.91 6.17
N PRO A 130 12.95 11.63 5.33
CA PRO A 130 12.55 11.11 4.03
C PRO A 130 13.74 11.03 3.07
N TRP A 131 13.86 9.93 2.34
CA TRP A 131 14.82 9.84 1.23
C TRP A 131 14.37 10.72 0.05
N LEU A 132 15.30 11.49 -0.50
CA LEU A 132 15.10 12.41 -1.62
C LEU A 132 15.88 11.94 -2.85
N GLN A 133 15.45 12.33 -4.06
CA GLN A 133 16.13 11.96 -5.30
C GLN A 133 17.56 12.54 -5.43
N SER A 134 17.92 13.53 -4.60
CA SER A 134 19.29 14.05 -4.47
C SER A 134 20.21 13.13 -3.65
N ASP A 135 19.65 12.18 -2.92
CA ASP A 135 20.40 11.24 -2.09
C ASP A 135 20.94 10.08 -2.93
N LYS A 136 21.81 9.26 -2.32
CA LYS A 136 22.43 8.14 -3.04
C LYS A 136 21.38 7.07 -3.39
N LEU A 137 21.30 6.72 -4.67
CA LEU A 137 20.36 5.72 -5.19
C LEU A 137 20.53 4.34 -4.56
N ASN A 138 21.76 3.92 -4.28
CA ASN A 138 22.02 2.62 -3.64
C ASN A 138 21.33 2.50 -2.27
N ILE A 139 21.25 3.60 -1.50
CA ILE A 139 20.53 3.61 -0.22
C ILE A 139 19.05 3.31 -0.45
N PHE A 140 18.43 3.91 -1.47
CA PHE A 140 17.03 3.65 -1.79
C PHE A 140 16.78 2.17 -2.13
N MET A 141 17.63 1.59 -2.97
CA MET A 141 17.51 0.20 -3.41
C MET A 141 17.69 -0.77 -2.24
N THR A 142 18.76 -0.62 -1.45
CA THR A 142 19.01 -1.46 -0.28
C THR A 142 17.91 -1.34 0.78
N ARG A 143 17.29 -0.16 0.94
CA ARG A 143 16.16 0.02 1.86
C ARG A 143 14.89 -0.67 1.36
N ILE A 144 14.66 -0.72 0.05
CA ILE A 144 13.57 -1.52 -0.54
C ILE A 144 13.80 -3.01 -0.30
N GLU A 145 14.99 -3.51 -0.62
CA GLU A 145 15.37 -4.92 -0.44
C GLU A 145 15.20 -5.34 1.03
N ALA A 146 15.83 -4.63 1.97
CA ALA A 146 15.73 -4.92 3.39
C ALA A 146 14.30 -4.82 3.94
N ASN A 147 13.44 -3.95 3.37
CA ASN A 147 12.03 -3.89 3.75
C ASN A 147 11.26 -5.13 3.28
N LEU A 148 11.55 -5.62 2.07
CA LEU A 148 10.90 -6.80 1.50
C LEU A 148 11.35 -8.08 2.18
N GLU A 149 12.64 -8.23 2.51
CA GLU A 149 13.15 -9.35 3.30
C GLU A 149 12.43 -9.45 4.65
N LYS A 150 12.31 -8.32 5.38
CA LYS A 150 11.59 -8.28 6.66
C LYS A 150 10.12 -8.63 6.55
N LYS A 151 9.45 -8.17 5.48
CA LYS A 151 8.06 -8.51 5.21
C LYS A 151 7.91 -10.00 4.87
N TYR A 152 8.78 -10.52 4.01
CA TYR A 152 8.77 -11.93 3.63
C TYR A 152 8.98 -12.82 4.87
N LYS A 153 9.97 -12.51 5.71
CA LYS A 153 10.19 -13.20 7.00
C LYS A 153 8.97 -13.14 7.90
N ASN A 154 8.33 -11.98 8.04
CA ASN A 154 7.14 -11.84 8.87
C ASN A 154 5.94 -12.66 8.34
N LEU A 155 5.80 -12.80 7.02
CA LEU A 155 4.67 -13.49 6.38
C LEU A 155 4.85 -15.00 6.32
N PHE A 156 6.08 -15.47 6.08
CA PHE A 156 6.35 -16.88 5.76
C PHE A 156 7.24 -17.57 6.80
N ASN A 157 7.74 -16.83 7.80
CA ASN A 157 8.71 -17.31 8.79
C ASN A 157 9.94 -17.97 8.12
N ASP A 158 10.36 -17.39 6.99
CA ASP A 158 11.44 -17.87 6.13
C ASP A 158 12.28 -16.67 5.67
N ASP A 159 13.57 -16.89 5.41
CA ASP A 159 14.51 -15.84 5.05
C ASP A 159 14.84 -15.90 3.55
N ILE A 160 14.90 -14.73 2.91
CA ILE A 160 15.41 -14.56 1.56
C ILE A 160 16.53 -13.53 1.59
N ASP A 161 17.51 -13.67 0.70
CA ASP A 161 18.54 -12.67 0.47
C ASP A 161 18.26 -11.98 -0.87
N LEU A 162 18.13 -10.66 -0.81
CA LEU A 162 17.89 -9.80 -1.96
C LEU A 162 19.07 -8.86 -2.25
N SER A 163 20.17 -8.96 -1.49
CA SER A 163 21.28 -8.01 -1.52
C SER A 163 21.82 -7.78 -2.94
N GLY A 164 21.42 -6.68 -3.57
CA GLY A 164 21.79 -6.35 -4.96
C GLY A 164 21.26 -7.31 -6.02
N THR A 165 20.26 -8.14 -5.71
CA THR A 165 19.70 -9.18 -6.60
C THR A 165 18.19 -9.07 -6.77
N PHE A 166 17.58 -7.95 -6.39
CA PHE A 166 16.15 -7.71 -6.59
C PHE A 166 15.84 -6.79 -7.79
N ILE A 167 16.56 -5.66 -7.89
CA ILE A 167 16.26 -4.59 -8.84
C ILE A 167 17.30 -4.60 -9.95
N GLU A 168 16.90 -5.04 -11.14
CA GLU A 168 17.75 -4.97 -12.35
C GLU A 168 17.88 -3.50 -12.79
N LYS A 169 16.76 -2.78 -12.79
CA LYS A 169 16.72 -1.37 -13.18
C LYS A 169 15.62 -0.60 -12.46
N ILE A 170 15.91 0.65 -12.15
CA ILE A 170 14.96 1.57 -11.52
C ILE A 170 14.77 2.83 -12.37
N GLN A 171 13.52 3.27 -12.51
CA GLN A 171 13.18 4.54 -13.12
C GLN A 171 12.22 5.34 -12.25
N PHE A 172 12.63 6.55 -11.87
CA PHE A 172 11.74 7.53 -11.25
C PHE A 172 10.78 8.12 -12.28
N LYS A 173 9.49 8.14 -11.93
CA LYS A 173 8.37 8.59 -12.77
C LYS A 173 7.86 9.97 -12.38
N ASN A 174 8.39 10.54 -11.30
CA ASN A 174 8.13 11.89 -10.81
C ASN A 174 9.44 12.69 -10.78
N ARG A 175 9.39 13.96 -11.16
CA ARG A 175 10.54 14.89 -11.08
C ARG A 175 10.78 15.41 -9.67
N PHE A 176 9.70 15.63 -8.92
CA PHE A 176 9.74 16.08 -7.53
C PHE A 176 9.01 15.09 -6.65
N PRO A 177 9.44 14.86 -5.39
CA PRO A 177 8.73 13.98 -4.46
C PRO A 177 7.24 14.32 -4.39
N MET A 178 6.41 13.29 -4.46
CA MET A 178 4.99 13.39 -4.16
C MET A 178 4.81 13.32 -2.65
N TYR A 179 3.63 13.69 -2.14
CA TYR A 179 3.37 13.64 -0.71
C TYR A 179 1.98 13.13 -0.38
N PHE A 180 1.87 12.57 0.82
CA PHE A 180 0.62 12.31 1.52
C PHE A 180 0.53 13.28 2.70
N ASN A 181 -0.62 13.91 2.87
CA ASN A 181 -0.91 14.64 4.09
C ASN A 181 -1.17 13.65 5.22
N TYR A 182 -0.59 13.92 6.38
CA TYR A 182 -0.69 13.09 7.58
C TYR A 182 -1.07 13.94 8.80
N LYS A 183 -1.40 13.27 9.91
CA LYS A 183 -1.84 13.94 11.15
C LYS A 183 -0.84 15.01 11.60
N GLY A 184 -1.35 16.10 12.17
CA GLY A 184 -0.52 17.19 12.70
C GLY A 184 0.16 18.05 11.62
N GLY A 185 -0.31 18.01 10.36
CA GLY A 185 0.27 18.81 9.28
C GLY A 185 1.53 18.21 8.64
N ILE A 186 1.92 17.00 9.05
CA ILE A 186 3.09 16.30 8.53
C ILE A 186 2.84 15.92 7.06
N LYS A 187 3.85 16.13 6.21
CA LYS A 187 3.85 15.64 4.82
C LYS A 187 4.80 14.47 4.69
N LEU A 188 4.26 13.30 4.36
CA LEU A 188 5.06 12.11 4.11
C LEU A 188 5.48 12.09 2.63
N LEU A 189 6.77 12.22 2.37
CA LEU A 189 7.31 12.28 1.01
C LEU A 189 7.52 10.89 0.43
N GLY A 190 7.21 10.73 -0.85
CA GLY A 190 7.41 9.49 -1.57
C GLY A 190 7.71 9.71 -3.05
N ASN A 191 8.23 8.67 -3.69
CA ASN A 191 8.60 8.69 -5.10
C ASN A 191 7.79 7.66 -5.89
N LYS A 192 7.46 8.00 -7.12
CA LYS A 192 6.84 7.06 -8.06
C LYS A 192 7.95 6.41 -8.87
N VAL A 193 8.03 5.09 -8.85
CA VAL A 193 9.06 4.30 -9.52
C VAL A 193 8.46 3.19 -10.38
N SER A 194 9.16 2.84 -11.46
CA SER A 194 9.19 1.48 -12.04
C SER A 194 10.44 0.77 -11.56
N LEU A 195 10.31 -0.51 -11.24
CA LEU A 195 11.42 -1.43 -10.99
C LEU A 195 11.32 -2.57 -12.00
N GLU A 196 12.34 -2.77 -12.82
CA GLU A 196 12.56 -4.02 -13.54
C GLU A 196 13.14 -5.03 -12.54
N ILE A 197 12.56 -6.23 -12.49
CA ILE A 197 12.83 -7.23 -11.46
C ILE A 197 13.73 -8.32 -12.02
N GLU A 198 14.77 -8.65 -11.26
CA GLU A 198 15.69 -9.73 -11.58
C GLU A 198 14.96 -11.08 -11.79
N ASP A 199 15.46 -11.88 -12.72
CA ASP A 199 14.89 -13.20 -13.06
C ASP A 199 15.45 -14.32 -12.18
N ASN A 200 15.31 -14.16 -10.86
CA ASN A 200 15.67 -15.19 -9.88
C ASN A 200 14.53 -15.45 -8.88
N GLU A 201 14.61 -16.58 -8.19
CA GLU A 201 13.54 -17.05 -7.31
C GLU A 201 13.23 -16.07 -6.17
N ASN A 202 14.26 -15.55 -5.48
CA ASN A 202 14.08 -14.62 -4.37
C ASN A 202 13.48 -13.29 -4.83
N ALA A 203 13.92 -12.77 -5.97
CA ALA A 203 13.37 -11.55 -6.56
C ALA A 203 11.89 -11.72 -6.92
N GLN A 204 11.49 -12.87 -7.47
CA GLN A 204 10.08 -13.15 -7.76
C GLN A 204 9.24 -13.28 -6.49
N LYS A 205 9.75 -13.95 -5.44
CA LYS A 205 9.10 -14.01 -4.11
C LYS A 205 8.91 -12.60 -3.53
N ALA A 206 9.94 -11.76 -3.58
CA ALA A 206 9.91 -10.39 -3.09
C ALA A 206 8.96 -9.50 -3.91
N ALA A 207 8.94 -9.66 -5.23
CA ALA A 207 8.02 -8.93 -6.10
C ALA A 207 6.55 -9.29 -5.82
N PHE A 208 6.28 -10.54 -5.47
CA PHE A 208 4.96 -10.96 -5.00
C PHE A 208 4.58 -10.26 -3.69
N VAL A 209 5.49 -10.22 -2.70
CA VAL A 209 5.27 -9.51 -1.43
C VAL A 209 4.99 -8.03 -1.69
N ALA A 210 5.77 -7.39 -2.56
CA ALA A 210 5.55 -6.01 -2.98
C ALA A 210 4.16 -5.78 -3.60
N MET A 211 3.67 -6.72 -4.41
CA MET A 211 2.33 -6.65 -5.02
C MET A 211 1.19 -6.81 -4.01
N ALA A 212 1.37 -7.68 -3.02
CA ALA A 212 0.34 -8.06 -2.08
C ALA A 212 0.25 -7.13 -0.87
N VAL A 213 1.39 -6.63 -0.36
CA VAL A 213 1.47 -5.82 0.86
C VAL A 213 2.24 -4.50 0.70
N GLY A 214 2.63 -4.17 -0.52
CA GLY A 214 3.21 -2.88 -0.90
C GLY A 214 4.73 -2.78 -0.74
N LEU A 215 5.35 -1.89 -1.52
CA LEU A 215 6.77 -1.52 -1.41
C LEU A 215 7.01 -0.53 -0.26
N GLY A 216 8.18 -0.62 0.38
CA GLY A 216 8.64 0.39 1.34
C GLY A 216 7.76 0.50 2.59
N GLU A 217 7.55 1.72 3.06
CA GLU A 217 6.96 2.00 4.36
C GLU A 217 5.55 2.60 4.28
N LYS A 218 4.84 2.61 5.42
CA LYS A 218 3.51 3.24 5.60
C LYS A 218 2.40 2.69 4.70
N ASN A 219 2.53 1.44 4.24
CA ASN A 219 1.58 0.75 3.35
C ASN A 219 0.15 0.74 3.90
N SER A 220 -0.02 0.39 5.17
CA SER A 220 -1.32 0.31 5.86
C SER A 220 -1.81 1.65 6.45
N VAL A 221 -0.97 2.69 6.43
CA VAL A 221 -1.29 3.99 7.04
C VAL A 221 -1.83 4.96 6.01
N VAL A 222 -1.19 5.03 4.84
CA VAL A 222 -1.56 5.97 3.76
C VAL A 222 -1.65 5.29 2.38
N GLY A 223 -1.50 3.97 2.30
CA GLY A 223 -1.54 3.25 1.03
C GLY A 223 -0.24 3.37 0.21
N ALA A 224 0.85 3.84 0.81
CA ALA A 224 2.11 4.04 0.11
C ALA A 224 2.64 2.73 -0.49
N GLY A 225 3.33 2.85 -1.62
CA GLY A 225 3.96 1.70 -2.29
C GLY A 225 2.99 0.65 -2.86
N PHE A 226 1.71 0.96 -3.03
CA PHE A 226 0.80 0.09 -3.77
C PHE A 226 1.27 -0.05 -5.22
N CYS A 227 1.44 -1.29 -5.70
CA CYS A 227 2.05 -1.57 -7.00
C CYS A 227 1.11 -2.26 -7.99
N ARG A 228 1.48 -2.20 -9.27
CA ARG A 228 0.97 -3.06 -10.33
C ARG A 228 2.14 -3.79 -10.96
N GLY A 229 2.01 -5.11 -11.10
CA GLY A 229 2.96 -5.97 -11.79
C GLY A 229 2.62 -6.08 -13.27
N ARG A 230 3.65 -6.26 -14.10
CA ARG A 230 3.56 -6.65 -15.51
C ARG A 230 4.49 -7.82 -15.81
#